data_AF-A0A3M0YJ16-F1
#
_entry.id   AF-A0A3M0YJ16-F1
#
_cell.length_a   1.000
_cell.length_b   1.000
_cell.length_c   1.000
_cell.angle_alpha   90.00
_cell.angle_beta   90.00
_cell.angle_gamma   90.00
#
_symmetry.space_group_name_H-M   'P 1'
#
loop_
_entity.id
_entity.type
_entity.pdbx_description
1 polymer ?
#
loop_
_entity_poly.entity_id
_entity_poly.type
_entity_poly.pdbx_seq_one_letter_code
_entity_poly.pdbx_strand_id
1 'polypeptide(L)'
;MVFFVWGLRLLSSPDTARKGNILAAIGMGLAIVATMTMPMDGASNNYAWILGGMAVGGAIGWVAARKVAMTAMPQMVSIFNGLGGATAVVLAMVELMNLYNGDSHMEGGQLAISLAALVIGAITFTGSMLAYLKLDGKVKDKNVTLPFHQAINI
;
A
#
# COMPACT_ATOMS: atom_id res chain seq x y z
N MET A 1 7.50 -13.81 -5.60
CA MET A 1 7.22 -13.39 -6.99
C MET A 1 6.41 -14.43 -7.77
N VAL A 2 6.88 -15.68 -7.96
CA VAL A 2 6.18 -16.71 -8.76
C VAL A 2 4.72 -16.95 -8.34
N PHE A 3 4.45 -17.09 -7.03
CA PHE A 3 3.09 -17.27 -6.50
C PHE A 3 2.12 -16.13 -6.87
N PHE A 4 2.60 -14.88 -6.88
CA PHE A 4 1.78 -13.72 -7.24
C PHE A 4 1.45 -13.71 -8.73
N VAL A 5 2.42 -13.97 -9.60
CA VAL A 5 2.21 -14.01 -11.06
C VAL A 5 1.18 -15.08 -11.43
N TRP A 6 1.34 -16.29 -10.88
CA TRP A 6 0.41 -17.37 -11.15
C TRP A 6 -0.96 -17.15 -10.49
N GLY A 7 -0.98 -16.54 -9.30
CA GLY A 7 -2.21 -16.14 -8.62
C GLY A 7 -3.02 -15.14 -9.44
N LEU A 8 -2.39 -14.10 -9.98
CA LEU A 8 -3.02 -13.11 -10.86
C LEU A 8 -3.55 -13.74 -12.15
N ARG A 9 -2.79 -14.66 -12.76
CA ARG A 9 -3.23 -15.38 -13.96
C ARG A 9 -4.50 -16.21 -13.71
N LEU A 10 -4.61 -16.85 -12.55
CA LEU A 10 -5.81 -17.62 -12.17
C LEU A 10 -6.99 -16.71 -11.78
N LEU A 11 -6.75 -15.48 -11.34
CA LEU A 11 -7.82 -14.52 -11.06
C LEU A 11 -8.53 -14.03 -12.33
N SER A 12 -7.92 -14.20 -13.51
CA SER A 12 -8.50 -13.79 -14.79
C SER A 12 -9.61 -14.71 -15.31
N SER A 13 -9.89 -15.85 -14.65
CA SER A 13 -10.97 -16.76 -15.05
C SER A 13 -11.87 -17.10 -13.85
N PRO A 14 -13.21 -17.03 -13.98
CA PRO A 14 -14.13 -17.28 -12.87
C PRO A 14 -13.94 -18.64 -12.20
N ASP A 15 -13.68 -19.68 -12.99
CA ASP A 15 -13.54 -21.06 -12.52
C ASP A 15 -12.30 -21.26 -11.61
N THR A 16 -11.26 -20.46 -11.81
CA THR A 16 -9.98 -20.57 -11.10
C THR A 16 -9.73 -19.44 -10.11
N ALA A 17 -10.60 -18.41 -10.07
CA ALA A 17 -10.41 -17.22 -9.25
C ALA A 17 -10.21 -17.52 -7.75
N ARG A 18 -10.97 -18.47 -7.18
CA ARG A 18 -10.80 -18.86 -5.77
C ARG A 18 -9.42 -19.45 -5.49
N LYS A 19 -8.90 -20.28 -6.41
CA LYS A 19 -7.55 -20.86 -6.30
C LYS A 19 -6.47 -19.78 -6.47
N GLY A 20 -6.67 -18.85 -7.40
CA GLY A 20 -5.78 -17.71 -7.62
C GLY A 20 -5.62 -16.85 -6.36
N ASN A 21 -6.71 -16.52 -5.69
CA ASN A 21 -6.68 -15.74 -4.45
C ASN A 21 -5.91 -16.47 -3.32
N ILE A 22 -6.14 -17.77 -3.15
CA ILE A 22 -5.43 -18.57 -2.13
C ILE A 22 -3.93 -18.61 -2.44
N LEU A 23 -3.55 -18.77 -3.71
CA LEU A 23 -2.14 -18.80 -4.11
C LEU A 23 -1.44 -17.47 -3.84
N ALA A 24 -2.10 -16.35 -4.10
CA ALA A 24 -1.61 -15.02 -3.76
C ALA A 24 -1.46 -14.84 -2.23
N ALA A 25 -2.42 -15.33 -1.44
CA ALA A 25 -2.36 -15.29 0.02
C ALA A 25 -1.18 -16.11 0.58
N ILE A 26 -0.92 -17.29 0.03
CA ILE A 26 0.26 -18.10 0.38
C ILE A 26 1.54 -17.34 0.03
N GLY A 27 1.59 -16.73 -1.16
CA GLY A 27 2.72 -15.89 -1.58
C GLY A 27 3.00 -14.74 -0.60
N MET A 28 1.96 -14.07 -0.11
CA MET A 28 2.09 -13.02 0.91
C MET A 28 2.58 -13.56 2.25
N GLY A 29 2.05 -14.69 2.72
CA GLY A 29 2.50 -15.34 3.95
C GLY A 29 3.98 -15.73 3.91
N LEU A 30 4.43 -16.32 2.80
CA LEU A 30 5.85 -16.65 2.59
C LEU A 30 6.73 -15.40 2.55
N ALA A 31 6.28 -14.31 1.94
CA ALA A 31 7.03 -13.06 1.92
C ALA A 31 7.23 -12.50 3.33
N ILE A 32 6.20 -12.53 4.18
CA ILE A 32 6.29 -12.07 5.59
C ILE A 32 7.29 -12.94 6.37
N VAL A 33 7.21 -14.27 6.24
CA VAL A 33 8.14 -15.17 6.95
C VAL A 33 9.57 -14.93 6.48
N ALA A 34 9.79 -14.81 5.17
CA ALA A 34 11.12 -14.56 4.60
C ALA A 34 11.73 -13.24 5.12
N THR A 35 10.95 -12.15 5.16
CA THR A 35 11.44 -10.86 5.67
C THR A 35 11.72 -10.92 7.18
N MET A 36 10.93 -11.66 7.95
CA MET A 36 11.19 -11.86 9.38
C MET A 36 12.46 -12.66 9.67
N THR A 37 12.83 -13.59 8.79
CA THR A 37 14.05 -14.41 8.95
C THR A 37 15.31 -13.75 8.40
N MET A 38 15.19 -12.60 7.74
CA MET A 38 16.33 -11.89 7.18
C MET A 38 17.19 -11.30 8.31
N PRO A 39 18.53 -11.48 8.28
CA PRO A 39 19.40 -10.90 9.30
C PRO A 39 19.28 -9.38 9.31
N MET A 40 18.93 -8.80 10.45
CA MET A 40 18.95 -7.37 10.68
C MET A 40 20.25 -7.04 11.42
N ASP A 41 21.31 -6.71 10.68
CA ASP A 41 22.56 -6.25 11.31
C ASP A 41 22.30 -4.94 12.07
N GLY A 42 22.54 -4.94 13.38
CA GLY A 42 22.51 -3.74 14.22
C GLY A 42 21.15 -3.30 14.79
N ALA A 43 20.06 -4.02 14.53
CA ALA A 43 18.73 -3.66 15.07
C ALA A 43 18.43 -4.36 16.41
N SER A 44 17.91 -3.60 17.39
CA SER A 44 17.31 -4.18 18.59
C SER A 44 16.17 -5.12 18.23
N ASN A 45 15.94 -6.14 19.07
CA ASN A 45 14.98 -7.23 18.91
C ASN A 45 13.50 -6.75 18.87
N ASN A 46 13.13 -5.96 17.86
CA ASN A 46 11.84 -5.26 17.75
C ASN A 46 10.73 -6.13 17.14
N TYR A 47 10.92 -7.46 17.08
CA TYR A 47 9.90 -8.37 16.57
C TYR A 47 8.58 -8.23 17.32
N ALA A 48 8.59 -7.86 18.61
CA ALA A 48 7.38 -7.57 19.36
C ALA A 48 6.59 -6.40 18.77
N TRP A 49 7.26 -5.31 18.36
CA TRP A 49 6.62 -4.17 17.70
C TRP A 49 6.13 -4.52 16.30
N ILE A 50 6.91 -5.27 15.54
CA ILE A 50 6.54 -5.71 14.18
C ILE A 50 5.30 -6.61 14.24
N LEU A 51 5.32 -7.65 15.08
CA LEU A 51 4.20 -8.57 15.26
C LEU A 51 2.98 -7.87 15.85
N GLY A 52 3.18 -6.96 16.81
CA GLY A 52 2.11 -6.14 17.39
C GLY A 52 1.44 -5.26 16.33
N GLY A 53 2.23 -4.53 15.54
CA GLY A 53 1.71 -3.69 14.45
C GLY A 53 0.99 -4.51 13.38
N MET A 54 1.54 -5.67 13.00
CA MET A 54 0.91 -6.58 12.05
C MET A 54 -0.40 -7.15 12.56
N ALA A 55 -0.46 -7.55 13.83
CA ALA A 55 -1.67 -8.07 14.45
C ALA A 55 -2.76 -6.99 14.54
N VAL A 56 -2.42 -5.78 14.97
CA VAL A 56 -3.36 -4.66 15.07
C VAL A 56 -3.86 -4.24 13.68
N GLY A 57 -2.96 -4.00 12.74
CA GLY A 57 -3.31 -3.61 11.37
C GLY A 57 -4.12 -4.68 10.65
N GLY A 58 -3.72 -5.95 10.79
CA GLY A 58 -4.43 -7.10 10.23
C GLY A 58 -5.83 -7.27 10.82
N ALA A 59 -5.98 -7.11 12.15
CA ALA A 59 -7.28 -7.20 12.80
C ALA A 59 -8.24 -6.08 12.36
N ILE A 60 -7.76 -4.83 12.31
CA ILE A 60 -8.56 -3.69 11.84
C ILE A 60 -8.98 -3.90 10.38
N GLY A 61 -8.03 -4.28 9.51
CA GLY A 61 -8.30 -4.55 8.11
C GLY A 61 -9.30 -5.69 7.91
N TRP A 62 -9.18 -6.78 8.68
CA TRP A 62 -10.09 -7.92 8.62
C TRP A 62 -11.51 -7.56 9.06
N VAL A 63 -11.65 -6.83 10.17
CA VAL A 63 -12.95 -6.37 10.67
C VAL A 63 -13.60 -5.41 9.67
N ALA A 64 -12.84 -4.46 9.13
CA ALA A 64 -13.34 -3.51 8.14
C ALA A 64 -13.81 -4.24 6.87
N ALA A 65 -13.01 -5.17 6.34
CA ALA A 65 -13.35 -5.93 5.14
C ALA A 65 -14.61 -6.80 5.31
N ARG A 66 -14.86 -7.32 6.51
CA ARG A 66 -16.05 -8.14 6.79
C ARG A 66 -17.33 -7.35 7.00
N LYS A 67 -17.24 -6.13 7.50
CA LYS A 67 -18.42 -5.31 7.88
C LYS A 67 -18.97 -4.47 6.73
N VAL A 68 -18.22 -4.30 5.65
CA VAL A 68 -18.62 -3.44 4.53
C VAL A 68 -19.70 -4.09 3.68
N ALA A 69 -20.69 -3.30 3.28
CA ALA A 69 -21.72 -3.73 2.33
C ALA A 69 -21.13 -3.96 0.93
N MET A 70 -21.63 -4.98 0.21
CA MET A 70 -21.16 -5.30 -1.14
C MET A 70 -21.32 -4.13 -2.14
N THR A 71 -22.28 -3.24 -1.91
CA THR A 71 -22.49 -2.01 -2.70
C THR A 71 -21.41 -0.95 -2.47
N ALA A 72 -20.76 -0.97 -1.30
CA ALA A 72 -19.69 -0.08 -0.88
C ALA A 72 -18.30 -0.72 -1.08
N MET A 73 -18.19 -1.78 -1.88
CA MET A 73 -16.89 -2.36 -2.23
C MET A 73 -15.95 -1.37 -2.94
N PRO A 74 -16.41 -0.53 -3.90
CA PRO A 74 -15.52 0.40 -4.61
C PRO A 74 -14.78 1.37 -3.66
N GLN A 75 -15.47 1.93 -2.67
CA GLN A 75 -14.89 2.91 -1.75
C GLN A 75 -13.91 2.27 -0.76
N MET A 76 -14.15 1.02 -0.35
CA MET A 76 -13.20 0.27 0.48
C MET A 76 -11.92 -0.09 -0.27
N VAL A 77 -12.04 -0.50 -1.54
CA VAL A 77 -10.87 -0.77 -2.39
C VAL A 77 -10.02 0.50 -2.54
N SER A 78 -10.67 1.65 -2.68
CA SER A 78 -9.97 2.94 -2.73
C SER A 78 -9.22 3.25 -1.43
N ILE A 79 -9.84 3.10 -0.25
CA ILE A 79 -9.15 3.29 1.03
C ILE A 79 -7.95 2.35 1.18
N PHE A 80 -8.11 1.05 0.87
CA PHE A 80 -7.01 0.10 0.99
C PHE A 80 -5.85 0.41 0.05
N ASN A 81 -6.14 0.88 -1.16
CA ASN A 81 -5.10 1.38 -2.08
C ASN A 81 -4.37 2.60 -1.50
N GLY A 82 -5.14 3.56 -0.94
CA GLY A 82 -4.59 4.74 -0.29
C GLY A 82 -3.67 4.40 0.90
N LEU A 83 -4.05 3.45 1.75
CA LEU A 83 -3.22 2.99 2.86
C LEU A 83 -1.90 2.36 2.38
N GLY A 84 -1.91 1.66 1.23
CA GLY A 84 -0.69 1.19 0.58
C GLY A 84 0.24 2.35 0.17
N GLY A 85 -0.33 3.40 -0.44
CA GLY A 85 0.39 4.64 -0.76
C GLY A 85 0.96 5.34 0.47
N ALA A 86 0.18 5.46 1.55
CA ALA A 86 0.64 6.03 2.81
C ALA A 86 1.80 5.24 3.43
N THR A 87 1.78 3.91 3.32
CA THR A 87 2.87 3.05 3.79
C THR A 87 4.17 3.34 3.03
N ALA A 88 4.09 3.54 1.71
CA ALA A 88 5.26 3.92 0.89
C ALA A 88 5.82 5.30 1.30
N VAL A 89 4.95 6.27 1.60
CA VAL A 89 5.37 7.60 2.08
C VAL A 89 6.11 7.49 3.42
N VAL A 90 5.53 6.78 4.39
CA VAL A 90 6.14 6.62 5.72
C VAL A 90 7.49 5.92 5.60
N LEU A 91 7.58 4.85 4.80
CA LEU A 91 8.83 4.13 4.59
C LEU A 91 9.91 5.04 3.97
N ALA A 92 9.58 5.76 2.90
CA ALA A 92 10.51 6.69 2.27
C ALA A 92 10.95 7.82 3.20
N MET A 93 10.05 8.35 4.04
CA MET A 93 10.40 9.35 5.06
C MET A 93 11.37 8.82 6.11
N VAL A 94 11.19 7.57 6.55
CA VAL A 94 12.14 6.92 7.48
C VAL A 94 13.51 6.75 6.83
N GLU A 95 13.58 6.31 5.57
CA GLU A 95 14.84 6.20 4.83
C GLU A 95 15.56 7.55 4.68
N LEU A 96 14.82 8.61 4.32
CA LEU A 96 15.36 9.98 4.21
C LEU A 96 15.85 10.52 5.56
N MET A 97 15.16 10.19 6.65
CA MET A 97 15.56 10.59 8.01
C MET A 97 16.85 9.89 8.44
N ASN A 98 16.99 8.59 8.15
CA ASN A 98 18.21 7.85 8.44
C ASN A 98 19.40 8.38 7.63
N LEU A 99 19.17 8.82 6.38
CA LEU A 99 20.18 9.50 5.58
C LEU A 99 20.59 10.84 6.20
N TYR A 100 19.62 11.64 6.65
CA TYR A 100 19.89 12.94 7.28
C TYR A 100 20.67 12.81 8.59
N ASN A 101 20.35 11.80 9.41
CA ASN A 101 21.03 11.53 10.68
C ASN A 101 22.44 10.94 10.50
N GLY A 102 22.82 10.56 9.27
CA GLY A 102 24.10 9.93 8.96
C GLY A 102 24.17 8.43 9.31
N ASP A 103 23.05 7.82 9.68
CA ASP A 103 22.94 6.39 10.02
C ASP A 103 23.01 5.49 8.78
N SER A 104 22.74 6.05 7.60
CA SER A 104 22.79 5.33 6.32
C SER A 104 23.42 6.17 5.22
N HIS A 105 24.31 5.56 4.42
CA HIS A 105 24.84 6.17 3.20
C HIS A 105 24.02 5.66 2.02
N MET A 106 23.27 6.55 1.37
CA MET A 106 22.51 6.21 0.17
C MET A 106 23.26 6.67 -1.07
N GLU A 107 23.41 5.77 -2.04
CA GLU A 107 23.86 6.17 -3.38
C GLU A 107 22.78 7.01 -4.08
N GLY A 108 23.16 7.81 -5.07
CA GLY A 108 22.23 8.69 -5.79
C GLY A 108 21.03 7.95 -6.40
N GLY A 109 21.21 6.69 -6.82
CA GLY A 109 20.12 5.84 -7.32
C GLY A 109 19.11 5.45 -6.25
N GLN A 110 19.56 5.12 -5.04
CA GLN A 110 18.67 4.78 -3.92
C GLN A 110 17.87 6.00 -3.48
N LEU A 111 18.53 7.17 -3.39
CA LEU A 111 17.87 8.43 -3.06
C LEU A 111 16.76 8.76 -4.07
N ALA A 112 17.03 8.58 -5.36
CA ALA A 112 16.03 8.79 -6.41
C ALA A 112 14.82 7.84 -6.25
N ILE A 113 15.05 6.57 -5.91
CA ILE A 113 13.99 5.59 -5.68
C ILE A 113 13.14 5.97 -4.47
N SER A 114 13.76 6.36 -3.34
CA SER A 114 13.02 6.75 -2.13
C SER A 114 12.21 8.02 -2.35
N LEU A 115 12.75 9.02 -3.06
CA LEU A 115 11.99 10.22 -3.46
C LEU A 115 10.82 9.88 -4.40
N ALA A 116 11.04 9.00 -5.39
CA ALA A 116 9.97 8.55 -6.27
C ALA A 116 8.88 7.79 -5.50
N ALA A 117 9.25 6.93 -4.55
CA ALA A 117 8.32 6.22 -3.68
C ALA A 117 7.49 7.18 -2.82
N LEU A 118 8.12 8.24 -2.30
CA LEU A 118 7.44 9.29 -1.54
C LEU A 118 6.42 10.03 -2.41
N VAL A 119 6.81 10.48 -3.61
CA VAL A 119 5.93 11.23 -4.52
C VAL A 119 4.77 10.36 -5.00
N ILE A 120 5.05 9.16 -5.51
CA ILE A 120 4.03 8.24 -6.02
C ILE A 120 3.10 7.80 -4.88
N GLY A 121 3.64 7.52 -3.70
CA GLY A 121 2.87 7.18 -2.51
C GLY A 121 1.92 8.30 -2.08
N ALA A 122 2.39 9.56 -2.08
CA ALA A 122 1.58 10.72 -1.73
C ALA A 122 0.45 10.98 -2.74
N ILE A 123 0.74 10.86 -4.03
CA ILE A 123 -0.28 10.97 -5.10
C ILE A 123 -1.33 9.86 -4.95
N THR A 124 -0.88 8.63 -4.70
CA THR A 124 -1.78 7.48 -4.52
C THR A 124 -2.68 7.64 -3.30
N PHE A 125 -2.12 8.11 -2.19
CA PHE A 125 -2.87 8.36 -0.95
C PHE A 125 -3.92 9.47 -1.13
N THR A 126 -3.51 10.62 -1.66
CA THR A 126 -4.40 11.77 -1.86
C THR A 126 -5.49 11.46 -2.89
N GLY A 127 -5.13 10.84 -4.02
CA GLY A 127 -6.07 10.39 -5.04
C GLY A 127 -7.10 9.39 -4.50
N SER A 128 -6.64 8.42 -3.69
CA SER A 128 -7.52 7.45 -3.03
C SER A 128 -8.47 8.10 -2.02
N MET A 129 -7.99 9.07 -1.22
CA MET A 129 -8.86 9.79 -0.29
C MET A 129 -9.95 10.58 -1.03
N LEU A 130 -9.59 11.24 -2.13
CA LEU A 130 -10.55 11.97 -2.96
C LEU A 130 -11.57 11.03 -3.62
N ALA A 131 -11.13 9.90 -4.14
CA ALA A 131 -12.00 8.88 -4.74
C ALA A 131 -12.97 8.29 -3.71
N TYR A 132 -12.50 7.97 -2.51
CA TYR A 132 -13.34 7.55 -1.39
C TYR A 132 -14.43 8.59 -1.08
N LEU A 133 -14.05 9.87 -0.92
CA LEU A 133 -14.99 10.93 -0.57
C LEU A 133 -16.06 11.18 -1.64
N LYS A 134 -15.72 10.96 -2.92
CA LYS A 134 -16.69 11.03 -4.02
C LYS A 134 -17.67 9.86 -3.99
N LEU A 135 -17.16 8.64 -3.82
CA LEU A 135 -18.00 7.43 -3.77
C LEU A 135 -18.93 7.40 -2.55
N ASP A 136 -18.48 7.95 -1.41
CA ASP A 136 -19.26 8.09 -0.19
C ASP A 136 -20.28 9.26 -0.24
N GLY A 137 -20.33 10.00 -1.35
CA GLY A 137 -21.27 11.12 -1.56
C GLY A 137 -20.95 12.39 -0.75
N LYS A 138 -19.83 12.43 -0.02
CA LYS A 138 -19.38 13.59 0.78
C LYS A 138 -18.85 14.72 -0.08
N VAL A 139 -18.28 14.39 -1.25
CA VAL A 139 -17.85 15.37 -2.27
C VAL A 139 -18.80 15.25 -3.45
N LYS A 140 -19.42 16.38 -3.84
CA LYS A 140 -20.32 16.42 -4.99
C LYS A 140 -19.57 16.02 -6.26
N ASP A 141 -20.16 15.12 -7.03
CA ASP A 141 -19.70 14.70 -8.35
C ASP A 141 -20.04 15.76 -9.43
N LYS A 142 -19.82 17.03 -9.10
CA LYS A 142 -19.78 18.09 -10.11
C LYS A 142 -18.41 17.97 -10.78
N ASN A 143 -18.36 18.04 -12.10
CA ASN A 143 -17.12 18.24 -12.84
C ASN A 143 -16.44 19.53 -12.33
N VAL A 144 -15.61 19.41 -11.30
CA VAL A 144 -14.71 20.48 -10.83
C VAL A 144 -13.55 20.51 -11.83
N THR A 145 -13.85 20.98 -13.03
CA THR A 145 -12.85 21.28 -14.03
C THR A 145 -12.35 22.70 -13.77
N LEU A 146 -11.11 22.81 -13.29
CA LEU A 146 -10.44 24.10 -13.20
C LEU A 146 -10.26 24.68 -14.62
N PRO A 147 -10.44 25.99 -14.83
CA PRO A 147 -10.02 26.62 -16.07
C PRO A 147 -8.52 26.35 -16.27
N PHE A 148 -8.13 25.86 -17.45
CA PHE A 148 -6.76 25.45 -17.79
C PHE A 148 -6.19 24.24 -17.02
N HIS A 149 -7.02 23.26 -16.63
CA HIS A 149 -6.55 22.04 -15.94
C HIS A 149 -5.42 21.28 -16.67
N GLN A 150 -5.35 21.35 -18.01
CA GLN A 150 -4.28 20.73 -18.79
C GLN A 150 -2.92 21.39 -18.55
N ALA A 151 -2.86 22.70 -18.33
CA ALA A 151 -1.59 23.40 -18.06
C ALA A 151 -1.08 23.18 -16.63
N ILE A 152 -2.00 22.96 -15.68
CA ILE A 152 -1.67 22.71 -14.27
C ILE A 152 -1.21 21.26 -14.04
N ASN A 153 -1.64 20.33 -14.91
CA ASN A 153 -1.35 18.89 -14.78
C ASN A 153 -0.21 18.41 -15.71
N ILE A 154 0.61 19.32 -16.25
CA ILE A 154 1.84 19.00 -17.02
C ILE A 154 3.00 18.81 -16.06
#